data_AF-A0A672QYL1-F1
#
_entry.id   AF-A0A672QYL1-F1
#
_cell.length_a   1.000
_cell.length_b   1.000
_cell.length_c   1.000
_cell.angle_alpha   90.00
_cell.angle_beta   90.00
_cell.angle_gamma   90.00
#
_symmetry.space_group_name_H-M   'P 1'
#
loop_
_entity.id
_entity.type
_entity.pdbx_description
1 polymer ?
#
loop_
_entity_poly.entity_id
_entity_poly.type
_entity_poly.pdbx_seq_one_letter_code
_entity_poly.pdbx_strand_id
1 'polypeptide(L)'
;MEKTRTPRNHARSFLESVASSEKDGYSSTQSSHRLLAYSDALISIIATVMILPVAHTKFQDNEELKLSIQALLTTKVGVYLMTFLIVTVAWAAHIRLFQVIERIDDTLALLNLACMMLITFLPYTFSLMATFLNNTLGILLFCACVMLIGLIQALIVLYGFSHPFLLSDQIQMSENQAYYKRRILEVIMRVPIMCLFASVFSAIFIQVSYIILAIVIFLPYIAQCLKWIRSKAIGGQVEDSPDSVPFYTYHPSEPLSKERVEAFSDGVYAIVATLLILDICEDNVPDPSVVKKEFDNNLVAALQEYGPEYLAYFGSFATIGLLWFVHHSLFLHVTKATRLMGLFNTFSLAFVGGLPLAYQLTHEFPRGSRNELEAVQISCVIIFFAGLFQLAMWVTALFTERETLHPYVRYGGREHAFMLAKLSLYPCVALGTFVFTCVLSRFSTSIFHMMEIGVPFAFLVLRLLVRVVLVLLRWLFCPARNDLDSVPVEEEDSQLPINDIVT
;
A
#
# COMPACT_ATOMS: atom_id res chain seq x y z
N MET A 1 -61.60 -12.38 -45.60
CA MET A 1 -61.76 -11.34 -44.55
C MET A 1 -60.49 -11.30 -43.74
N GLU A 2 -59.65 -10.34 -44.11
CA GLU A 2 -58.32 -10.06 -43.61
C GLU A 2 -58.43 -9.33 -42.27
N LYS A 3 -57.72 -9.80 -41.23
CA LYS A 3 -57.68 -9.16 -39.91
C LYS A 3 -56.30 -8.53 -39.71
N THR A 4 -56.29 -7.21 -39.87
CA THR A 4 -55.17 -6.28 -39.75
C THR A 4 -54.46 -6.37 -38.39
N ARG A 5 -53.15 -6.63 -38.41
CA ARG A 5 -52.25 -6.45 -37.26
C ARG A 5 -51.82 -4.98 -37.16
N THR A 6 -52.00 -4.38 -35.99
CA THR A 6 -51.57 -3.02 -35.65
C THR A 6 -50.06 -2.97 -35.37
N PRO A 7 -49.29 -1.99 -35.91
CA PRO A 7 -47.88 -1.82 -35.63
C PRO A 7 -47.71 -0.73 -34.56
N ARG A 8 -47.88 -1.07 -33.27
CA ARG A 8 -47.73 -0.07 -32.18
C ARG A 8 -46.59 -0.35 -31.20
N ASN A 9 -45.99 -1.53 -31.26
CA ASN A 9 -44.93 -1.92 -30.33
C ASN A 9 -43.50 -1.62 -30.85
N HIS A 10 -43.27 -1.57 -32.17
CA HIS A 10 -41.94 -1.23 -32.70
C HIS A 10 -41.60 0.27 -32.62
N ALA A 11 -42.58 1.16 -32.66
CA ALA A 11 -42.32 2.59 -32.55
C ALA A 11 -41.85 3.00 -31.14
N ARG A 12 -42.29 2.29 -30.08
CA ARG A 12 -41.85 2.55 -28.71
C ARG A 12 -40.43 2.04 -28.45
N SER A 13 -40.07 0.86 -28.95
CA SER A 13 -38.69 0.35 -28.80
C SER A 13 -37.68 1.18 -29.59
N PHE A 14 -38.08 1.74 -30.74
CA PHE A 14 -37.22 2.62 -31.54
C PHE A 14 -37.10 4.01 -30.91
N LEU A 15 -38.15 4.55 -30.29
CA LEU A 15 -38.08 5.80 -29.52
C LEU A 15 -37.31 5.64 -28.21
N GLU A 16 -37.35 4.47 -27.56
CA GLU A 16 -36.48 4.17 -26.41
C GLU A 16 -35.02 3.98 -26.82
N SER A 17 -34.74 3.33 -27.97
CA SER A 17 -33.36 3.20 -28.46
C SER A 17 -32.78 4.52 -28.98
N VAL A 18 -33.64 5.41 -29.52
CA VAL A 18 -33.25 6.77 -29.92
C VAL A 18 -33.10 7.69 -28.69
N ALA A 19 -33.95 7.55 -27.67
CA ALA A 19 -33.81 8.30 -26.41
C ALA A 19 -32.60 7.83 -25.57
N SER A 20 -32.18 6.57 -25.67
CA SER A 20 -30.89 6.12 -25.12
C SER A 20 -29.70 6.59 -25.94
N SER A 21 -29.88 6.82 -27.24
CA SER A 21 -28.83 7.33 -28.15
C SER A 21 -28.69 8.86 -28.10
N GLU A 22 -29.70 9.61 -27.68
CA GLU A 22 -29.61 11.07 -27.48
C GLU A 22 -28.86 11.47 -26.18
N LYS A 23 -28.49 10.51 -25.32
CA LYS A 23 -27.52 10.75 -24.23
C LYS A 23 -26.06 10.78 -24.72
N ASP A 24 -25.79 10.44 -25.98
CA ASP A 24 -24.44 10.39 -26.57
C ASP A 24 -24.02 11.71 -27.25
N GLY A 25 -24.54 12.85 -26.78
CA GLY A 25 -24.17 14.19 -27.24
C GLY A 25 -22.87 14.76 -26.68
N TYR A 26 -22.17 14.05 -25.77
CA TYR A 26 -20.90 14.50 -25.16
C TYR A 26 -19.74 13.62 -25.64
N SER A 27 -19.32 13.81 -26.90
CA SER A 27 -18.32 13.00 -27.61
C SER A 27 -16.87 13.13 -27.09
N SER A 28 -16.62 13.73 -25.93
CA SER A 28 -15.27 13.96 -25.39
C SER A 28 -15.04 13.45 -23.96
N THR A 29 -16.03 12.85 -23.31
CA THR A 29 -15.85 12.30 -21.95
C THR A 29 -15.32 10.88 -22.00
N GLN A 30 -14.18 10.63 -21.36
CA GLN A 30 -13.52 9.32 -21.30
C GLN A 30 -13.66 8.69 -19.91
N SER A 31 -13.54 7.36 -19.83
CA SER A 31 -13.48 6.63 -18.57
C SER A 31 -12.24 7.04 -17.77
N SER A 32 -12.40 7.32 -16.47
CA SER A 32 -11.30 7.71 -15.59
C SER A 32 -10.29 6.59 -15.28
N HIS A 33 -10.68 5.32 -15.46
CA HIS A 33 -9.93 4.15 -14.99
C HIS A 33 -8.44 4.13 -15.39
N ARG A 34 -8.12 4.35 -16.67
CA ARG A 34 -6.72 4.32 -17.15
C ARG A 34 -5.88 5.46 -16.56
N LEU A 35 -6.46 6.64 -16.42
CA LEU A 35 -5.77 7.78 -15.83
C LEU A 35 -5.50 7.55 -14.34
N LEU A 36 -6.45 6.95 -13.62
CA LEU A 36 -6.29 6.60 -12.21
C LEU A 36 -5.24 5.51 -12.01
N ALA A 37 -5.23 4.47 -12.86
CA ALA A 37 -4.20 3.44 -12.83
C ALA A 37 -2.80 4.01 -13.12
N TYR A 38 -2.68 4.96 -14.07
CA TYR A 38 -1.44 5.68 -14.33
C TYR A 38 -0.98 6.49 -13.09
N SER A 39 -1.88 7.24 -12.47
CA SER A 39 -1.57 8.00 -11.25
C SER A 39 -1.15 7.07 -10.10
N ASP A 40 -1.82 5.94 -9.89
CA ASP A 40 -1.48 4.98 -8.84
C ASP A 40 -0.10 4.35 -9.06
N ALA A 41 0.19 3.93 -10.29
CA ALA A 41 1.49 3.39 -10.66
C ALA A 41 2.59 4.43 -10.40
N LEU A 42 2.43 5.65 -10.90
CA LEU A 42 3.41 6.72 -10.73
C LEU A 42 3.63 7.07 -9.25
N ILE A 43 2.56 7.19 -8.46
CA ILE A 43 2.69 7.53 -7.04
C ILE A 43 3.33 6.39 -6.24
N SER A 44 3.05 5.12 -6.57
CA SER A 44 3.67 3.96 -5.92
C SER A 44 5.18 3.88 -6.21
N ILE A 45 5.60 4.19 -7.43
CA ILE A 45 7.02 4.31 -7.81
C ILE A 45 7.68 5.42 -6.99
N ILE A 46 7.08 6.61 -6.96
CA ILE A 46 7.63 7.75 -6.23
C ILE A 46 7.75 7.47 -4.73
N ALA A 47 6.78 6.79 -4.13
CA ALA A 47 6.84 6.42 -2.71
C ALA A 47 7.99 5.44 -2.43
N THR A 48 8.20 4.44 -3.29
CA THR A 48 9.18 3.37 -3.08
C THR A 48 10.61 3.79 -3.35
N VAL A 49 10.88 4.57 -4.40
CA VAL A 49 12.25 4.99 -4.74
C VAL A 49 12.89 5.88 -3.66
N MET A 50 12.11 6.35 -2.67
CA MET A 50 12.64 7.09 -1.51
C MET A 50 13.50 6.25 -0.58
N ILE A 51 13.53 4.92 -0.77
CA ILE A 51 14.46 4.05 -0.05
C ILE A 51 15.89 4.17 -0.57
N LEU A 52 16.10 4.57 -1.82
CA LEU A 52 17.42 4.60 -2.47
C LEU A 52 18.49 5.41 -1.70
N PRO A 53 18.21 6.63 -1.20
CA PRO A 53 19.20 7.39 -0.42
C PRO A 53 19.59 6.74 0.91
N VAL A 54 18.75 5.82 1.42
CA VAL A 54 19.01 5.03 2.63
C VAL A 54 19.85 3.80 2.27
N ALA A 55 19.43 3.09 1.22
CA ALA A 55 20.11 1.91 0.69
C ALA A 55 21.58 2.22 0.32
N HIS A 56 21.84 3.27 -0.47
CA HIS A 56 23.20 3.61 -0.94
C HIS A 56 24.10 4.30 0.11
N THR A 57 23.83 4.11 1.40
CA THR A 57 24.66 4.68 2.46
C THR A 57 25.93 3.86 2.65
N LYS A 58 27.03 4.25 2.00
CA LYS A 58 28.33 3.56 2.15
C LYS A 58 28.84 3.62 3.59
N PHE A 59 29.15 2.46 4.17
CA PHE A 59 29.76 2.36 5.49
C PHE A 59 31.29 2.36 5.35
N GLN A 60 31.99 3.39 5.87
CA GLN A 60 33.45 3.35 5.98
C GLN A 60 33.86 2.58 7.26
N ASP A 61 34.84 1.67 7.14
CA ASP A 61 35.31 0.71 8.16
C ASP A 61 35.91 1.29 9.46
N ASN A 62 35.78 2.59 9.74
CA ASN A 62 36.37 3.18 10.94
C ASN A 62 35.50 2.91 12.18
N GLU A 63 36.01 2.08 13.11
CA GLU A 63 35.33 1.63 14.33
C GLU A 63 34.82 2.76 15.26
N GLU A 64 35.46 3.94 15.25
CA GLU A 64 35.02 5.11 16.06
C GLU A 64 33.73 5.77 15.51
N LEU A 65 33.26 5.40 14.32
CA LEU A 65 32.10 6.00 13.66
C LEU A 65 30.77 5.27 13.94
N LYS A 66 30.73 4.23 14.80
CA LYS A 66 29.52 3.41 15.01
C LYS A 66 28.33 4.18 15.60
N LEU A 67 28.53 5.04 16.59
CA LEU A 67 27.45 5.87 17.17
C LEU A 67 26.91 6.88 16.15
N SER A 68 27.80 7.45 15.33
CA SER A 68 27.43 8.41 14.28
C SER A 68 26.71 7.74 13.11
N ILE A 69 27.12 6.53 12.72
CA ILE A 69 26.46 5.72 11.68
C ILE A 69 25.05 5.30 12.13
N GLN A 70 24.90 4.84 13.38
CA GLN A 70 23.58 4.45 13.90
C GLN A 70 22.60 5.63 13.96
N ALA A 71 23.08 6.80 14.39
CA ALA A 71 22.28 8.03 14.38
C ALA A 71 21.91 8.47 12.96
N LEU A 72 22.86 8.39 12.02
CA LEU A 72 22.64 8.74 10.61
C LEU A 72 21.64 7.79 9.94
N LEU A 73 21.80 6.48 10.12
CA LEU A 73 20.92 5.47 9.54
C LEU A 73 19.50 5.59 10.11
N THR A 74 19.36 5.79 11.42
CA THR A 74 18.06 6.04 12.07
C THR A 74 17.39 7.29 11.50
N THR A 75 18.16 8.36 11.29
CA THR A 75 17.65 9.61 10.71
C THR A 75 17.18 9.40 9.26
N LYS A 76 17.98 8.70 8.44
CA LYS A 76 17.65 8.38 7.05
C LYS A 76 16.43 7.47 6.91
N VAL A 77 16.31 6.44 7.75
CA VAL A 77 15.13 5.56 7.81
C VAL A 77 13.90 6.35 8.25
N GLY A 78 14.01 7.22 9.25
CA GLY A 78 12.92 8.10 9.67
C GLY A 78 12.46 9.03 8.54
N VAL A 79 13.41 9.59 7.79
CA VAL A 79 13.19 10.37 6.58
C VAL A 79 12.43 9.59 5.51
N TYR A 80 12.86 8.36 5.22
CA TYR A 80 12.17 7.46 4.28
C TYR A 80 10.73 7.18 4.71
N LEU A 81 10.50 6.81 5.97
CA LEU A 81 9.16 6.54 6.47
C LEU A 81 8.26 7.78 6.37
N MET A 82 8.77 8.96 6.72
CA MET A 82 8.00 10.20 6.63
C MET A 82 7.65 10.55 5.18
N THR A 83 8.59 10.43 4.25
CA THR A 83 8.33 10.69 2.82
C THR A 83 7.30 9.73 2.24
N PHE A 84 7.44 8.43 2.51
CA PHE A 84 6.49 7.42 2.08
C PHE A 84 5.07 7.74 2.57
N LEU A 85 4.93 8.12 3.85
CA LEU A 85 3.65 8.49 4.44
C LEU A 85 3.06 9.77 3.81
N ILE A 86 3.87 10.81 3.56
CA ILE A 86 3.42 12.04 2.89
C ILE A 86 2.85 11.73 1.51
N VAL A 87 3.60 10.96 0.70
CA VAL A 87 3.19 10.59 -0.65
C VAL A 87 1.90 9.76 -0.61
N THR A 88 1.76 8.86 0.36
CA THR A 88 0.54 8.05 0.52
C THR A 88 -0.67 8.88 0.96
N VAL A 89 -0.47 9.94 1.78
CA VAL A 89 -1.54 10.89 2.12
C VAL A 89 -1.98 11.68 0.89
N ALA A 90 -1.05 12.13 0.05
CA ALA A 90 -1.37 12.79 -1.21
C ALA A 90 -2.15 11.88 -2.15
N TRP A 91 -1.75 10.60 -2.25
CA TRP A 91 -2.46 9.58 -3.00
C TRP A 91 -3.88 9.32 -2.46
N ALA A 92 -4.05 9.24 -1.14
CA ALA A 92 -5.37 9.05 -0.54
C ALA A 92 -6.30 10.25 -0.81
N ALA A 93 -5.76 11.48 -0.77
CA ALA A 93 -6.50 12.68 -1.17
C ALA A 93 -6.90 12.63 -2.66
N HIS A 94 -5.98 12.18 -3.52
CA HIS A 94 -6.24 11.98 -4.94
C HIS A 94 -7.33 10.93 -5.21
N ILE A 95 -7.35 9.81 -4.47
CA ILE A 95 -8.47 8.84 -4.54
C ILE A 95 -9.80 9.51 -4.24
N ARG A 96 -9.88 10.29 -3.15
CA ARG A 96 -11.14 10.94 -2.75
C ARG A 96 -11.63 11.93 -3.79
N LEU A 97 -10.72 12.67 -4.40
CA LEU A 97 -11.05 13.61 -5.47
C LEU A 97 -11.70 12.90 -6.67
N PHE A 98 -11.11 11.79 -7.11
CA PHE A 98 -11.58 11.03 -8.27
C PHE A 98 -12.65 9.97 -7.95
N GLN A 99 -13.05 9.81 -6.69
CA GLN A 99 -14.31 9.15 -6.33
C GLN A 99 -15.52 10.06 -6.61
N VAL A 100 -15.32 11.38 -6.56
CA VAL A 100 -16.36 12.39 -6.86
C VAL A 100 -16.46 12.67 -8.37
N ILE A 101 -15.32 12.66 -9.06
CA ILE A 101 -15.22 12.92 -10.50
C ILE A 101 -15.15 11.58 -11.23
N GLU A 102 -16.27 11.15 -11.79
CA GLU A 102 -16.40 9.84 -12.44
C GLU A 102 -15.90 9.86 -13.89
N ARG A 103 -16.23 10.93 -14.63
CA ARG A 103 -15.87 11.11 -16.04
C ARG A 103 -14.78 12.17 -16.17
N ILE A 104 -13.88 11.97 -17.13
CA ILE A 104 -12.73 12.85 -17.37
C ILE A 104 -12.81 13.42 -18.78
N ASP A 105 -12.44 14.69 -18.91
CA ASP A 105 -12.14 15.35 -20.18
C ASP A 105 -10.65 15.70 -20.29
N ASP A 106 -10.24 16.21 -21.46
CA ASP A 106 -8.84 16.53 -21.72
C ASP A 106 -8.28 17.60 -20.75
N THR A 107 -9.11 18.54 -20.30
CA THR A 107 -8.69 19.59 -19.36
C THR A 107 -8.39 19.01 -17.98
N LEU A 108 -9.28 18.17 -17.45
CA LEU A 108 -9.08 17.44 -16.21
C LEU A 108 -7.88 16.49 -16.29
N ALA A 109 -7.67 15.84 -17.43
CA ALA A 109 -6.52 14.99 -17.66
C ALA A 109 -5.20 15.78 -17.59
N LEU A 110 -5.14 16.96 -18.21
CA LEU A 110 -3.98 17.86 -18.15
C LEU A 110 -3.74 18.42 -16.74
N LEU A 111 -4.79 18.78 -16.02
CA LEU A 111 -4.68 19.21 -14.61
C LEU A 111 -4.18 18.07 -13.71
N ASN A 112 -4.67 16.85 -13.93
CA ASN A 112 -4.14 15.67 -13.25
C ASN A 112 -2.66 15.46 -13.56
N LEU A 113 -2.26 15.57 -14.83
CA LEU A 113 -0.86 15.42 -15.23
C LEU A 113 0.04 16.48 -14.58
N ALA A 114 -0.42 17.73 -14.50
CA ALA A 114 0.27 18.79 -13.78
C ALA A 114 0.40 18.49 -12.28
N CYS A 115 -0.64 17.91 -11.67
CA CYS A 115 -0.60 17.44 -10.29
C CYS A 115 0.43 16.32 -10.11
N MET A 116 0.46 15.32 -11.00
CA MET A 116 1.43 14.22 -10.97
C MET A 116 2.86 14.73 -11.12
N MET A 117 3.11 15.67 -12.04
CA MET A 117 4.43 16.30 -12.21
C MET A 117 4.95 16.91 -10.91
N LEU A 118 4.10 17.60 -10.15
CA LEU A 118 4.51 18.17 -8.86
C LEU A 118 4.71 17.12 -7.77
N ILE A 119 3.89 16.06 -7.76
CA ILE A 119 4.08 14.93 -6.84
C ILE A 119 5.42 14.24 -7.10
N THR A 120 5.82 14.05 -8.37
CA THR A 120 7.14 13.48 -8.70
C THR A 120 8.32 14.35 -8.25
N PHE A 121 8.10 15.65 -8.05
CA PHE A 121 9.12 16.59 -7.58
C PHE A 121 9.26 16.62 -6.05
N LEU A 122 8.27 16.10 -5.29
CA LEU A 122 8.33 16.03 -3.82
C LEU A 122 9.58 15.32 -3.29
N PRO A 123 9.99 14.13 -3.80
CA PRO A 123 11.27 13.51 -3.52
C PRO A 123 12.47 14.43 -3.45
N TYR A 124 12.65 15.26 -4.48
CA TYR A 124 13.78 16.17 -4.59
C TYR A 124 13.74 17.23 -3.50
N THR A 125 12.57 17.86 -3.30
CA THR A 125 12.40 18.88 -2.25
C THR A 125 12.64 18.31 -0.86
N PHE A 126 12.22 17.06 -0.62
CA PHE A 126 12.46 16.39 0.64
C PHE A 126 13.93 16.05 0.83
N SER A 127 14.60 15.50 -0.19
CA SER A 127 16.04 15.21 -0.13
C SER A 127 16.83 16.47 0.21
N LEU A 128 16.50 17.60 -0.43
CA LEU A 128 17.11 18.90 -0.13
C LEU A 128 16.86 19.33 1.33
N MET A 129 15.62 19.17 1.82
CA MET A 129 15.24 19.47 3.20
C MET A 129 15.98 18.58 4.22
N ALA A 130 16.14 17.29 3.92
CA ALA A 130 16.81 16.33 4.80
C ALA A 130 18.33 16.52 4.84
N THR A 131 18.95 16.90 3.73
CA THR A 131 20.40 17.19 3.68
C THR A 131 20.75 18.50 4.38
N PHE A 132 19.93 19.53 4.21
CA PHE A 132 20.20 20.87 4.74
C PHE A 132 19.20 21.27 5.83
N LEU A 133 19.16 20.52 6.95
CA LEU A 133 18.17 20.74 8.02
C LEU A 133 18.18 22.17 8.60
N ASN A 134 19.33 22.85 8.57
CA ASN A 134 19.53 24.19 9.09
C ASN A 134 19.20 25.30 8.08
N ASN A 135 18.93 24.97 6.81
CA ASN A 135 18.60 25.94 5.77
C ASN A 135 17.09 25.94 5.51
N THR A 136 16.47 27.11 5.52
CA THR A 136 15.03 27.27 5.33
C THR A 136 14.57 26.97 3.90
N LEU A 137 15.48 27.05 2.91
CA LEU A 137 15.13 26.84 1.50
C LEU A 137 14.49 25.48 1.22
N GLY A 138 14.95 24.40 1.87
CA GLY A 138 14.41 23.05 1.67
C GLY A 138 12.93 22.97 2.10
N ILE A 139 12.61 23.50 3.28
CA ILE A 139 11.24 23.56 3.80
C ILE A 139 10.36 24.44 2.90
N LEU A 140 10.86 25.61 2.49
CA LEU A 140 10.11 26.55 1.65
C LEU A 140 9.74 25.93 0.30
N LEU A 141 10.69 25.25 -0.36
CA LEU A 141 10.44 24.55 -1.62
C LEU A 141 9.45 23.39 -1.45
N PHE A 142 9.60 22.59 -0.39
CA PHE A 142 8.67 21.52 -0.07
C PHE A 142 7.24 22.05 0.14
N CYS A 143 7.07 23.07 0.98
CA CYS A 143 5.77 23.69 1.23
C CYS A 143 5.20 24.35 -0.03
N ALA A 144 6.02 25.00 -0.85
CA ALA A 144 5.59 25.59 -2.12
C ALA A 144 5.02 24.53 -3.08
N CYS A 145 5.68 23.38 -3.19
CA CYS A 145 5.21 22.26 -4.01
C CYS A 145 3.88 21.71 -3.50
N VAL A 146 3.74 21.47 -2.19
CA VAL A 146 2.49 20.99 -1.59
C VAL A 146 1.35 21.99 -1.75
N MET A 147 1.62 23.29 -1.59
CA MET A 147 0.61 24.34 -1.82
C MET A 147 0.15 24.36 -3.27
N LEU A 148 1.07 24.22 -4.24
CA LEU A 148 0.73 24.20 -5.66
C LEU A 148 -0.07 22.94 -6.04
N ILE A 149 0.26 21.78 -5.47
CA ILE A 149 -0.53 20.54 -5.60
C ILE A 149 -1.96 20.77 -5.12
N GLY A 150 -2.13 21.33 -3.92
CA GLY A 150 -3.46 21.58 -3.38
C GLY A 150 -4.25 22.64 -4.17
N LEU A 151 -3.57 23.65 -4.72
CA LEU A 151 -4.21 24.63 -5.61
C LEU A 151 -4.72 23.97 -6.90
N ILE A 152 -3.92 23.10 -7.54
CA ILE A 152 -4.35 22.36 -8.73
C ILE A 152 -5.52 21.42 -8.40
N GLN A 153 -5.48 20.73 -7.27
CA GLN A 153 -6.60 19.90 -6.81
C GLN A 153 -7.86 20.73 -6.55
N ALA A 154 -7.73 21.94 -5.98
CA ALA A 154 -8.84 22.86 -5.83
C ALA A 154 -9.40 23.32 -7.19
N LEU A 155 -8.55 23.60 -8.17
CA LEU A 155 -8.97 23.92 -9.54
C LEU A 155 -9.73 22.77 -10.19
N ILE A 156 -9.28 21.52 -10.01
CA ILE A 156 -9.98 20.32 -10.48
C ILE A 156 -11.40 20.24 -9.88
N VAL A 157 -11.54 20.49 -8.57
CA VAL A 157 -12.86 20.54 -7.92
C VAL A 157 -13.72 21.66 -8.49
N LEU A 158 -13.19 22.88 -8.59
CA LEU A 158 -13.93 24.02 -9.11
C LEU A 158 -14.42 23.75 -10.54
N TYR A 159 -13.57 23.16 -11.39
CA TYR A 159 -13.89 22.80 -12.75
C TYR A 159 -14.94 21.68 -12.85
N GLY A 160 -14.80 20.62 -12.05
CA GLY A 160 -15.75 19.51 -12.01
C GLY A 160 -17.15 19.96 -11.56
N PHE A 161 -17.23 20.86 -10.57
CA PHE A 161 -18.51 21.44 -10.14
C PHE A 161 -19.08 22.48 -11.11
N SER A 162 -18.27 23.06 -11.98
CA SER A 162 -18.75 23.93 -13.07
C SER A 162 -19.37 23.13 -14.23
N HIS A 163 -19.04 21.84 -14.35
CA HIS A 163 -19.54 20.94 -15.39
C HIS A 163 -20.18 19.69 -14.76
N PRO A 164 -21.46 19.77 -14.32
CA PRO A 164 -22.10 18.71 -13.53
C PRO A 164 -22.14 17.31 -14.17
N PHE A 165 -22.00 17.20 -15.49
CA PHE A 165 -21.96 15.93 -16.21
C PHE A 165 -20.67 15.12 -15.97
N LEU A 166 -19.63 15.71 -15.37
CA LEU A 166 -18.37 15.04 -15.02
C LEU A 166 -18.43 14.38 -13.63
N LEU A 167 -19.37 14.82 -12.79
CA LEU A 167 -19.55 14.33 -11.42
C LEU A 167 -20.27 12.99 -11.42
N SER A 168 -20.13 12.25 -10.32
CA SER A 168 -20.88 11.01 -10.12
C SER A 168 -22.40 11.25 -10.06
N ASP A 169 -23.18 10.31 -10.57
CA ASP A 169 -24.64 10.39 -10.65
C ASP A 169 -25.28 10.72 -9.29
N GLN A 170 -24.70 10.19 -8.20
CA GLN A 170 -25.15 10.42 -6.82
C GLN A 170 -25.07 11.89 -6.40
N ILE A 171 -24.01 12.59 -6.80
CA ILE A 171 -23.79 14.01 -6.46
C ILE A 171 -24.57 14.89 -7.44
N GLN A 172 -24.68 14.47 -8.71
CA GLN A 172 -25.46 15.17 -9.71
C GLN A 172 -26.93 15.29 -9.30
N MET A 173 -27.51 14.22 -8.74
CA MET A 173 -28.90 14.18 -8.28
C MET A 173 -29.14 14.84 -6.91
N SER A 174 -28.10 15.28 -6.21
CA SER A 174 -28.23 15.88 -4.88
C SER A 174 -28.67 17.36 -4.93
N GLU A 175 -29.60 17.76 -4.07
CA GLU A 175 -30.11 19.14 -4.02
C GLU A 175 -29.06 20.16 -3.52
N ASN A 176 -28.02 19.71 -2.81
CA ASN A 176 -27.04 20.56 -2.12
C ASN A 176 -25.61 20.48 -2.71
N GLN A 177 -25.45 20.62 -4.03
CA GLN A 177 -24.12 20.60 -4.69
C GLN A 177 -23.15 21.65 -4.12
N ALA A 178 -23.65 22.84 -3.75
CA ALA A 178 -22.83 23.90 -3.16
C ALA A 178 -22.22 23.49 -1.81
N TYR A 179 -22.94 22.70 -1.01
CA TYR A 179 -22.46 22.17 0.26
C TYR A 179 -21.29 21.20 0.04
N TYR A 180 -21.44 20.25 -0.89
CA TYR A 180 -20.39 19.29 -1.23
C TYR A 180 -19.14 19.97 -1.79
N LYS A 181 -19.32 20.92 -2.72
CA LYS A 181 -18.23 21.74 -3.26
C LYS A 181 -17.43 22.40 -2.13
N ARG A 182 -18.11 23.07 -1.19
CA ARG A 182 -17.47 23.76 -0.06
C ARG A 182 -16.71 22.78 0.82
N ARG A 183 -17.34 21.65 1.18
CA ARG A 183 -16.76 20.66 2.09
C ARG A 183 -15.54 19.96 1.48
N ILE A 184 -15.57 19.64 0.20
CA ILE A 184 -14.42 19.06 -0.52
C ILE A 184 -13.25 20.07 -0.54
N LEU A 185 -13.56 21.33 -0.88
CA LEU A 185 -12.56 22.40 -0.93
C LEU A 185 -11.91 22.65 0.44
N GLU A 186 -12.70 22.67 1.52
CA GLU A 186 -12.18 22.83 2.88
C GLU A 186 -11.20 21.72 3.27
N VAL A 187 -11.47 20.46 2.88
CA VAL A 187 -10.58 19.34 3.19
C VAL A 187 -9.30 19.39 2.36
N ILE A 188 -9.38 19.68 1.06
CA ILE A 188 -8.21 19.77 0.18
C ILE A 188 -7.32 20.95 0.58
N MET A 189 -7.92 22.11 0.88
CA MET A 189 -7.18 23.32 1.25
C MET A 189 -6.53 23.27 2.63
N ARG A 190 -6.95 22.34 3.50
CA ARG A 190 -6.37 22.19 4.84
C ARG A 190 -4.86 21.95 4.81
N VAL A 191 -4.37 21.09 3.93
CA VAL A 191 -2.94 20.76 3.84
C VAL A 191 -2.11 21.95 3.35
N PRO A 192 -2.45 22.62 2.21
CA PRO A 192 -1.82 23.86 1.79
C PRO A 192 -1.80 24.96 2.85
N ILE A 193 -2.89 25.15 3.60
CA ILE A 193 -2.97 26.17 4.66
C ILE A 193 -1.96 25.86 5.76
N MET A 194 -1.85 24.59 6.19
CA MET A 194 -0.87 24.20 7.20
C MET A 194 0.57 24.31 6.69
N CYS A 195 0.82 24.01 5.41
CA CYS A 195 2.13 24.24 4.77
C CYS A 195 2.47 25.74 4.69
N LEU A 196 1.49 26.61 4.45
CA LEU A 196 1.69 28.06 4.48
C LEU A 196 2.12 28.51 5.89
N PHE A 197 1.45 28.02 6.93
CA PHE A 197 1.88 28.27 8.30
C PHE A 197 3.30 27.73 8.56
N ALA A 198 3.60 26.50 8.13
CA ALA A 198 4.94 25.92 8.28
C ALA A 198 6.02 26.78 7.59
N SER A 199 5.76 27.31 6.40
CA SER A 199 6.66 28.23 5.69
C SER A 199 6.90 29.52 6.47
N VAL A 200 5.85 30.14 7.01
CA VAL A 200 5.98 31.38 7.82
C VAL A 200 6.79 31.11 9.09
N PHE A 201 6.51 30.01 9.80
CA PHE A 201 7.26 29.65 11.00
C PHE A 201 8.69 29.19 10.73
N SER A 202 9.01 28.71 9.52
CA SER A 202 10.37 28.32 9.16
C SER A 202 11.37 29.48 9.26
N ALA A 203 10.92 30.72 9.03
CA ALA A 203 11.73 31.92 9.16
C ALA A 203 12.01 32.32 10.62
N ILE A 204 11.19 31.86 11.57
CA ILE A 204 11.28 32.21 12.99
C ILE A 204 11.96 31.07 13.76
N PHE A 205 11.42 29.85 13.66
CA PHE A 205 11.89 28.66 14.35
C PHE A 205 11.72 27.43 13.45
N ILE A 206 12.83 26.98 12.85
CA ILE A 206 12.87 25.82 11.94
C ILE A 206 12.27 24.55 12.58
N GLN A 207 12.57 24.30 13.86
CA GLN A 207 12.06 23.12 14.59
C GLN A 207 10.53 23.08 14.67
N VAL A 208 9.88 24.24 14.84
CA VAL A 208 8.42 24.33 14.89
C VAL A 208 7.81 23.98 13.53
N SER A 209 8.46 24.38 12.44
CA SER A 209 8.02 24.05 11.08
C SER A 209 8.00 22.53 10.84
N TYR A 210 9.03 21.81 11.28
CA TYR A 210 9.06 20.35 11.21
C TYR A 210 7.95 19.68 12.03
N ILE A 211 7.65 20.22 13.23
CA ILE A 211 6.54 19.72 14.05
C ILE A 211 5.20 19.94 13.34
N ILE A 212 4.98 21.10 12.72
CA ILE A 212 3.76 21.39 11.95
C ILE A 212 3.63 20.41 10.78
N LEU A 213 4.71 20.15 10.03
CA LEU A 213 4.71 19.19 8.93
C LEU A 213 4.42 17.76 9.41
N ALA A 214 4.99 17.35 10.54
CA ALA A 214 4.68 16.06 11.16
C ALA A 214 3.20 15.98 11.58
N ILE A 215 2.66 17.05 12.17
CA ILE A 215 1.24 17.13 12.53
C ILE A 215 0.38 16.97 11.28
N VAL A 216 0.69 17.61 10.15
CA VAL A 216 -0.10 17.47 8.91
C VAL A 216 -0.29 16.00 8.49
N ILE A 217 0.75 15.18 8.63
CA ILE A 217 0.72 13.75 8.29
C ILE A 217 -0.21 12.99 9.25
N PHE A 218 -0.10 13.24 10.55
CA PHE A 218 -0.83 12.48 11.57
C PHE A 218 -2.22 13.04 11.91
N LEU A 219 -2.50 14.31 11.61
CA LEU A 219 -3.74 15.03 11.88
C LEU A 219 -5.01 14.29 11.41
N PRO A 220 -5.08 13.73 10.18
CA PRO A 220 -6.27 13.01 9.74
C PRO A 220 -6.50 11.71 10.54
N TYR A 221 -5.46 11.13 11.14
CA TYR A 221 -5.53 9.93 11.97
C TYR A 221 -5.80 10.26 13.44
N ILE A 222 -5.10 11.25 13.99
CA ILE A 222 -5.26 11.76 15.36
C ILE A 222 -6.68 12.29 15.57
N ALA A 223 -7.21 13.08 14.63
CA ALA A 223 -8.57 13.59 14.73
C ALA A 223 -9.63 12.47 14.80
N GLN A 224 -9.38 11.33 14.15
CA GLN A 224 -10.29 10.19 14.19
C GLN A 224 -10.16 9.41 15.50
N CYS A 225 -8.94 9.18 15.98
CA CYS A 225 -8.69 8.55 17.26
C CYS A 225 -9.32 9.38 18.40
N LEU A 226 -9.16 10.71 18.37
CA LEU A 226 -9.81 11.63 19.30
C LEU A 226 -11.34 11.57 19.23
N LYS A 227 -11.93 11.51 18.03
CA LYS A 227 -13.39 11.35 17.89
C LYS A 227 -13.87 10.01 18.47
N TRP A 228 -13.15 8.93 18.21
CA TRP A 228 -13.49 7.60 18.73
C TRP A 228 -13.35 7.51 20.25
N ILE A 229 -12.27 8.07 20.82
CA ILE A 229 -12.08 8.17 22.27
C ILE A 229 -13.17 9.02 22.88
N ARG A 230 -13.50 10.17 22.27
CA ARG A 230 -14.54 11.07 22.75
C ARG A 230 -15.93 10.42 22.73
N SER A 231 -16.27 9.67 21.68
CA SER A 231 -17.53 8.92 21.62
C SER A 231 -17.62 7.77 22.62
N LYS A 232 -16.47 7.26 23.08
CA LYS A 232 -16.41 6.17 24.05
C LYS A 232 -16.34 6.68 25.50
N ALA A 233 -15.73 7.85 25.71
CA ALA A 233 -15.60 8.51 27.01
C ALA A 233 -16.85 9.31 27.40
N ILE A 234 -17.47 9.97 26.42
CA ILE A 234 -18.77 10.62 26.57
C ILE A 234 -19.78 9.62 26.01
N GLY A 235 -20.40 8.82 26.87
CA GLY A 235 -21.33 7.73 26.49
C GLY A 235 -22.64 8.19 25.80
N GLY A 236 -22.65 9.33 25.12
CA GLY A 236 -23.74 9.80 24.29
C GLY A 236 -23.42 9.56 22.83
N GLN A 237 -24.34 8.91 22.12
CA GLN A 237 -24.47 9.13 20.69
C GLN A 237 -24.46 10.64 20.47
N VAL A 238 -23.42 11.17 19.83
CA VAL A 238 -23.48 12.52 19.30
C VAL A 238 -24.54 12.43 18.22
N GLU A 239 -25.77 12.85 18.55
CA GLU A 239 -26.79 13.14 17.56
C GLU A 239 -26.16 14.14 16.59
N ASP A 240 -25.76 13.64 15.43
CA ASP A 240 -25.58 14.49 14.27
C ASP A 240 -26.92 15.22 14.10
N SER A 241 -26.88 16.54 14.18
CA SER A 241 -28.03 17.45 14.04
C SER A 241 -29.00 17.00 12.93
N PRO A 242 -30.33 17.25 13.05
CA PRO A 242 -31.37 16.67 12.18
C PRO A 242 -31.27 17.00 10.68
N ASP A 243 -30.36 17.89 10.27
CA ASP A 243 -30.09 18.22 8.87
C ASP A 243 -29.00 17.33 8.23
N SER A 244 -28.53 16.30 8.92
CA SER A 244 -27.55 15.33 8.40
C SER A 244 -28.23 14.25 7.56
N VAL A 245 -28.67 14.64 6.37
CA VAL A 245 -29.20 13.72 5.34
C VAL A 245 -28.17 12.62 5.06
N PRO A 246 -28.51 11.31 5.13
CA PRO A 246 -27.56 10.19 5.08
C PRO A 246 -27.06 9.86 3.67
N PHE A 247 -26.98 10.84 2.78
CA PHE A 247 -26.53 10.65 1.40
C PHE A 247 -25.24 11.43 1.14
N TYR A 248 -24.20 10.67 0.80
CA TYR A 248 -22.89 11.11 0.32
C TYR A 248 -22.24 12.23 1.14
N THR A 249 -21.93 12.02 2.42
CA THR A 249 -21.07 12.97 3.11
C THR A 249 -19.63 12.73 2.68
N TYR A 250 -18.90 13.78 2.26
CA TYR A 250 -17.43 13.80 2.22
C TYR A 250 -16.92 13.65 3.66
N HIS A 251 -17.09 12.44 4.18
CA HIS A 251 -16.89 12.04 5.55
C HIS A 251 -15.59 11.26 5.57
N PRO A 252 -14.65 11.55 6.48
CA PRO A 252 -13.39 10.82 6.61
C PRO A 252 -13.53 9.31 6.89
N SER A 253 -14.75 8.76 6.90
CA SER A 253 -15.14 7.39 7.22
C SER A 253 -15.57 6.55 6.01
N GLU A 254 -15.68 7.09 4.80
CA GLU A 254 -15.99 6.29 3.61
C GLU A 254 -14.89 5.25 3.30
N PRO A 255 -15.21 4.09 2.73
CA PRO A 255 -14.21 3.10 2.32
C PRO A 255 -13.32 3.67 1.19
N LEU A 256 -12.08 3.22 1.12
CA LEU A 256 -11.22 3.48 -0.04
C LEU A 256 -11.64 2.56 -1.19
N SER A 257 -11.43 2.98 -2.44
CA SER A 257 -11.60 2.07 -3.58
C SER A 257 -10.61 0.91 -3.44
N LYS A 258 -11.13 -0.32 -3.47
CA LYS A 258 -10.35 -1.55 -3.36
C LYS A 258 -9.32 -1.65 -4.50
N GLU A 259 -9.76 -1.44 -5.74
CA GLU A 259 -8.92 -1.51 -6.95
C GLU A 259 -7.73 -0.56 -6.87
N ARG A 260 -7.97 0.67 -6.40
CA ARG A 260 -6.92 1.69 -6.25
C ARG A 260 -5.88 1.23 -5.21
N VAL A 261 -6.33 0.68 -4.09
CA VAL A 261 -5.46 0.16 -3.02
C VAL A 261 -4.62 -1.02 -3.53
N GLU A 262 -5.23 -1.93 -4.29
CA GLU A 262 -4.54 -3.06 -4.93
C GLU A 262 -3.49 -2.56 -5.94
N ALA A 263 -3.85 -1.66 -6.85
CA ALA A 263 -2.93 -1.09 -7.84
C ALA A 263 -1.72 -0.38 -7.21
N PHE A 264 -1.94 0.38 -6.14
CA PHE A 264 -0.86 1.02 -5.39
C PHE A 264 0.04 -0.01 -4.71
N SER A 265 -0.55 -1.02 -4.05
CA SER A 265 0.22 -2.12 -3.44
C SER A 265 1.06 -2.88 -4.47
N ASP A 266 0.47 -3.27 -5.59
CA ASP A 266 1.14 -4.01 -6.66
C ASP A 266 2.33 -3.22 -7.22
N GLY A 267 2.16 -1.91 -7.42
CA GLY A 267 3.24 -1.02 -7.84
C GLY A 267 4.39 -0.96 -6.83
N VAL A 268 4.09 -0.93 -5.52
CA VAL A 268 5.13 -0.98 -4.47
C VAL A 268 5.91 -2.30 -4.52
N TYR A 269 5.21 -3.44 -4.58
CA TYR A 269 5.85 -4.76 -4.65
C TYR A 269 6.70 -4.93 -5.91
N ALA A 270 6.20 -4.48 -7.06
CA ALA A 270 6.93 -4.52 -8.32
C ALA A 270 8.24 -3.71 -8.24
N ILE A 271 8.19 -2.49 -7.72
CA ILE A 271 9.40 -1.66 -7.62
C ILE A 271 10.40 -2.23 -6.65
N VAL A 272 9.96 -2.73 -5.50
CA VAL A 272 10.85 -3.40 -4.53
C VAL A 272 11.57 -4.60 -5.17
N ALA A 273 10.86 -5.42 -5.96
CA ALA A 273 11.48 -6.52 -6.70
C ALA A 273 12.46 -6.04 -7.78
N THR A 274 12.15 -4.93 -8.48
CA THR A 274 13.07 -4.36 -9.48
C THR A 274 14.33 -3.76 -8.87
N LEU A 275 14.24 -3.16 -7.67
CA LEU A 275 15.41 -2.62 -6.97
C LEU A 275 16.41 -3.72 -6.61
N LEU A 276 15.93 -4.90 -6.20
CA LEU A 276 16.81 -6.04 -5.90
C LEU A 276 17.60 -6.52 -7.13
N ILE A 277 16.97 -6.63 -8.29
CA ILE A 277 17.67 -7.11 -9.49
C ILE A 277 18.64 -6.06 -10.02
N LEU A 278 18.32 -4.77 -9.87
CA LEU A 278 19.24 -3.69 -10.24
C LEU A 278 20.53 -3.73 -9.40
N ASP A 279 20.43 -4.00 -8.10
CA ASP A 279 21.57 -4.16 -7.19
C ASP A 279 22.52 -5.27 -7.68
N ILE A 280 21.96 -6.46 -8.01
CA ILE A 280 22.72 -7.58 -8.60
C ILE A 280 23.36 -7.21 -9.95
N CYS A 281 22.66 -6.44 -10.79
CA CYS A 281 23.15 -6.06 -12.10
C CYS A 281 24.28 -5.02 -12.03
N GLU A 282 24.33 -4.23 -10.96
CA GLU A 282 25.38 -3.23 -10.73
C GLU A 282 26.62 -3.87 -10.09
N ASP A 283 26.45 -4.73 -9.09
CA ASP A 283 27.57 -5.23 -8.27
C ASP A 283 28.15 -6.59 -8.72
N ASN A 284 27.35 -7.46 -9.35
CA ASN A 284 27.76 -8.85 -9.66
C ASN A 284 28.09 -9.09 -11.14
N VAL A 285 28.33 -8.02 -11.90
CA VAL A 285 28.80 -8.09 -13.28
C VAL A 285 30.29 -7.77 -13.30
N PRO A 286 31.18 -8.77 -13.47
CA PRO A 286 32.61 -8.55 -13.36
C PRO A 286 33.18 -7.76 -14.54
N ASP A 287 34.07 -6.80 -14.24
CA ASP A 287 34.80 -6.07 -15.26
C ASP A 287 35.71 -7.00 -16.09
N PRO A 288 35.81 -6.84 -17.42
CA PRO A 288 36.68 -7.67 -18.25
C PRO A 288 38.15 -7.66 -17.83
N SER A 289 38.62 -6.55 -17.25
CA SER A 289 39.97 -6.40 -16.70
C SER A 289 40.19 -7.28 -15.46
N VAL A 290 39.19 -7.37 -14.58
CA VAL A 290 39.22 -8.20 -13.36
C VAL A 290 39.22 -9.67 -13.73
N VAL A 291 38.33 -10.10 -14.64
CA VAL A 291 38.28 -11.49 -15.13
C VAL A 291 39.62 -11.92 -15.74
N LYS A 292 40.26 -11.04 -16.50
CA LYS A 292 41.55 -11.33 -17.11
C LYS A 292 42.69 -11.42 -16.10
N LYS A 293 42.66 -10.61 -15.03
CA LYS A 293 43.74 -10.49 -14.06
C LYS A 293 43.65 -11.49 -12.92
N GLU A 294 42.44 -11.74 -12.42
CA GLU A 294 42.21 -12.54 -11.20
C GLU A 294 41.75 -13.97 -11.50
N PHE A 295 41.15 -14.19 -12.68
CA PHE A 295 40.56 -15.48 -13.06
C PHE A 295 41.14 -16.06 -14.34
N ASP A 296 42.33 -15.62 -14.79
CA ASP A 296 43.00 -16.11 -16.01
C ASP A 296 42.09 -16.09 -17.26
N ASN A 297 41.25 -15.05 -17.38
CA ASN A 297 40.28 -14.90 -18.47
C ASN A 297 39.17 -16.00 -18.48
N ASN A 298 38.97 -16.68 -17.35
CA ASN A 298 37.90 -17.66 -17.16
C ASN A 298 36.68 -17.02 -16.46
N LEU A 299 35.68 -16.65 -17.27
CA LEU A 299 34.44 -16.07 -16.77
C LEU A 299 33.65 -17.02 -15.85
N VAL A 300 33.75 -18.35 -16.07
CA VAL A 300 33.00 -19.32 -15.24
C VAL A 300 33.51 -19.30 -13.80
N ALA A 301 34.83 -19.19 -13.61
CA ALA A 301 35.42 -19.09 -12.28
C ALA A 301 35.00 -17.79 -11.58
N ALA A 302 34.97 -16.66 -12.31
CA ALA A 302 34.49 -15.39 -11.78
C ALA A 302 33.00 -15.45 -11.37
N LEU A 303 32.14 -16.06 -12.19
CA LEU A 303 30.70 -16.18 -11.89
C LEU A 303 30.40 -17.16 -10.75
N GLN A 304 31.27 -18.16 -10.52
CA GLN A 304 31.11 -19.08 -9.39
C GLN A 304 31.35 -18.38 -8.03
N GLU A 305 32.21 -17.35 -8.00
CA GLU A 305 32.44 -16.55 -6.80
C GLU A 305 31.17 -15.80 -6.37
N TYR A 306 30.40 -15.27 -7.33
CA TYR A 306 29.12 -14.58 -7.09
C TYR A 306 27.91 -15.51 -6.86
N GLY A 307 28.14 -16.82 -6.77
CA GLY A 307 27.06 -17.82 -6.60
C GLY A 307 26.16 -17.59 -5.37
N PRO A 308 26.70 -17.30 -4.17
CA PRO A 308 25.92 -17.01 -2.97
C PRO A 308 25.00 -15.78 -3.11
N GLU A 309 25.43 -14.77 -3.84
CA GLU A 309 24.71 -13.52 -4.10
C GLU A 309 23.47 -13.77 -4.95
N TYR A 310 23.61 -14.59 -5.99
CA TYR A 310 22.46 -15.03 -6.79
C TYR A 310 21.44 -15.80 -5.95
N LEU A 311 21.89 -16.64 -5.01
CA LEU A 311 21.00 -17.37 -4.12
C LEU A 311 20.27 -16.43 -3.14
N ALA A 312 20.99 -15.44 -2.58
CA ALA A 312 20.40 -14.42 -1.70
C ALA A 312 19.35 -13.58 -2.44
N TYR A 313 19.61 -13.24 -3.71
CA TYR A 313 18.63 -12.59 -4.59
C TYR A 313 17.36 -13.43 -4.73
N PHE A 314 17.46 -14.72 -5.05
CA PHE A 314 16.28 -15.59 -5.18
C PHE A 314 15.50 -15.73 -3.87
N GLY A 315 16.19 -15.82 -2.72
CA GLY A 315 15.56 -15.84 -1.40
C GLY A 315 14.80 -14.54 -1.09
N SER A 316 15.39 -13.39 -1.41
CA SER A 316 14.77 -12.09 -1.21
C SER A 316 13.58 -11.86 -2.14
N PHE A 317 13.73 -12.22 -3.42
CA PHE A 317 12.63 -12.17 -4.39
C PHE A 317 11.47 -13.07 -3.97
N ALA A 318 11.75 -14.29 -3.48
CA ALA A 318 10.73 -15.20 -2.95
C ALA A 318 10.03 -14.59 -1.72
N THR A 319 10.76 -13.92 -0.84
CA THR A 319 10.20 -13.23 0.33
C THR A 319 9.19 -12.15 -0.08
N ILE A 320 9.56 -11.29 -1.03
CA ILE A 320 8.70 -10.23 -1.56
C ILE A 320 7.48 -10.82 -2.26
N GLY A 321 7.68 -11.80 -3.15
CA GLY A 321 6.61 -12.45 -3.90
C GLY A 321 5.60 -13.18 -3.00
N LEU A 322 6.06 -13.78 -1.91
CA LEU A 322 5.18 -14.44 -0.94
C LEU A 322 4.44 -13.42 -0.05
N LEU A 323 5.07 -12.31 0.35
CA LEU A 323 4.38 -11.21 1.03
C LEU A 323 3.30 -10.58 0.13
N TRP A 324 3.58 -10.42 -1.17
CA TRP A 324 2.59 -10.01 -2.17
C TRP A 324 1.47 -11.04 -2.31
N PHE A 325 1.80 -12.34 -2.39
CA PHE A 325 0.81 -13.40 -2.48
C PHE A 325 -0.14 -13.44 -1.27
N VAL A 326 0.39 -13.21 -0.06
CA VAL A 326 -0.42 -13.10 1.16
C VAL A 326 -1.35 -11.89 1.08
N HIS A 327 -0.85 -10.73 0.65
CA HIS A 327 -1.64 -9.52 0.44
C HIS A 327 -2.74 -9.72 -0.60
N HIS A 328 -2.40 -10.23 -1.79
CA HIS A 328 -3.34 -10.54 -2.85
C HIS A 328 -4.43 -11.51 -2.36
N SER A 329 -4.04 -12.59 -1.68
CA SER A 329 -4.99 -13.55 -1.10
C SER A 329 -5.90 -12.93 -0.04
N LEU A 330 -5.43 -11.95 0.74
CA LEU A 330 -6.25 -11.21 1.69
C LEU A 330 -7.28 -10.36 0.93
N PHE A 331 -6.83 -9.56 -0.02
CA PHE A 331 -7.68 -8.62 -0.74
C PHE A 331 -8.69 -9.31 -1.67
N LEU A 332 -8.41 -10.51 -2.20
CA LEU A 332 -9.40 -11.35 -2.88
C LEU A 332 -10.66 -11.61 -2.02
N HIS A 333 -10.49 -11.75 -0.70
CA HIS A 333 -11.60 -12.04 0.22
C HIS A 333 -12.19 -10.79 0.89
N VAL A 334 -11.57 -9.63 0.70
CA VAL A 334 -12.07 -8.34 1.20
C VAL A 334 -13.11 -7.80 0.23
N THR A 335 -14.32 -7.54 0.73
CA THR A 335 -15.43 -6.92 -0.02
C THR A 335 -15.37 -5.40 0.07
N LYS A 336 -14.99 -4.85 1.22
CA LYS A 336 -14.96 -3.40 1.47
C LYS A 336 -13.70 -3.02 2.26
N ALA A 337 -12.87 -2.16 1.66
CA ALA A 337 -11.64 -1.68 2.29
C ALA A 337 -11.95 -0.53 3.26
N THR A 338 -11.91 -0.80 4.56
CA THR A 338 -12.06 0.23 5.59
C THR A 338 -10.83 1.12 5.67
N ARG A 339 -10.97 2.34 6.22
CA ARG A 339 -9.84 3.26 6.36
C ARG A 339 -8.76 2.74 7.31
N LEU A 340 -9.13 2.01 8.36
CA LEU A 340 -8.16 1.42 9.28
C LEU A 340 -7.35 0.32 8.59
N MET A 341 -8.00 -0.49 7.73
CA MET A 341 -7.29 -1.42 6.85
C MET A 341 -6.37 -0.66 5.88
N GLY A 342 -6.83 0.44 5.29
CA GLY A 342 -5.99 1.30 4.43
C GLY A 342 -4.74 1.83 5.15
N LEU A 343 -4.87 2.25 6.42
CA LEU A 343 -3.73 2.69 7.23
C LEU A 343 -2.73 1.56 7.49
N PHE A 344 -3.22 0.39 7.89
CA PHE A 344 -2.35 -0.78 8.06
C PHE A 344 -1.73 -1.23 6.74
N ASN A 345 -2.43 -1.11 5.61
CA ASN A 345 -1.87 -1.34 4.28
C ASN A 345 -0.70 -0.38 4.02
N THR A 346 -0.90 0.91 4.26
CA THR A 346 0.17 1.92 4.11
C THR A 346 1.39 1.60 4.97
N PHE A 347 1.21 1.21 6.24
CA PHE A 347 2.34 0.81 7.07
C PHE A 347 3.01 -0.48 6.57
N SER A 348 2.24 -1.50 6.19
CA SER A 348 2.76 -2.72 5.58
C SER A 348 3.63 -2.41 4.37
N LEU A 349 3.12 -1.60 3.44
CA LEU A 349 3.84 -1.18 2.23
C LEU A 349 5.09 -0.34 2.53
N ALA A 350 5.06 0.52 3.55
CA ALA A 350 6.22 1.29 3.97
C ALA A 350 7.36 0.36 4.48
N PHE A 351 7.03 -0.72 5.20
CA PHE A 351 8.02 -1.72 5.60
C PHE A 351 8.46 -2.62 4.43
N VAL A 352 7.55 -3.00 3.53
CA VAL A 352 7.90 -3.72 2.29
C VAL A 352 8.88 -2.91 1.44
N GLY A 353 8.67 -1.59 1.32
CA GLY A 353 9.59 -0.69 0.63
C GLY A 353 10.99 -0.61 1.26
N GLY A 354 11.15 -1.05 2.51
CA GLY A 354 12.45 -1.17 3.19
C GLY A 354 13.16 -2.51 2.97
N LEU A 355 12.57 -3.47 2.26
CA LEU A 355 13.21 -4.77 1.99
C LEU A 355 14.50 -4.68 1.16
N PRO A 356 14.66 -3.76 0.18
CA PRO A 356 15.94 -3.59 -0.50
C PRO A 356 17.08 -3.23 0.45
N LEU A 357 16.81 -2.41 1.47
CA LEU A 357 17.77 -2.09 2.52
C LEU A 357 18.14 -3.33 3.35
N ALA A 358 17.17 -4.17 3.69
CA ALA A 358 17.41 -5.43 4.41
C ALA A 358 18.39 -6.32 3.63
N TYR A 359 18.12 -6.51 2.34
CA TYR A 359 18.94 -7.30 1.43
C TYR A 359 20.38 -6.76 1.34
N GLN A 360 20.54 -5.47 1.04
CA GLN A 360 21.85 -4.85 0.89
C GLN A 360 22.67 -4.94 2.18
N LEU A 361 22.06 -4.67 3.34
CA LEU A 361 22.76 -4.77 4.63
C LEU A 361 23.23 -6.21 4.92
N THR A 362 22.44 -7.22 4.57
CA THR A 362 22.85 -8.62 4.78
C THR A 362 23.96 -9.08 3.83
N HIS A 363 24.13 -8.40 2.69
CA HIS A 363 25.15 -8.72 1.71
C HIS A 363 26.46 -7.97 1.94
N GLU A 364 26.40 -6.68 2.31
CA GLU A 364 27.57 -5.79 2.41
C GLU A 364 28.49 -6.15 3.61
N PHE A 365 27.95 -6.67 4.71
CA PHE A 365 28.77 -6.96 5.89
C PHE A 365 29.51 -8.31 5.81
N PRO A 366 30.81 -8.35 6.17
CA PRO A 366 31.59 -9.59 6.17
C PRO A 366 30.99 -10.67 7.10
N ARG A 367 31.02 -11.92 6.64
CA ARG A 367 30.61 -13.10 7.41
C ARG A 367 31.37 -13.21 8.74
N GLY A 368 30.66 -13.43 9.83
CA GLY A 368 31.17 -13.53 11.20
C GLY A 368 31.38 -12.20 11.93
N SER A 369 31.05 -11.06 11.31
CA SER A 369 31.17 -9.75 11.94
C SER A 369 29.97 -9.43 12.85
N ARG A 370 30.16 -8.58 13.87
CA ARG A 370 29.05 -8.11 14.71
C ARG A 370 28.00 -7.33 13.90
N ASN A 371 28.43 -6.67 12.83
CA ASN A 371 27.55 -5.88 11.97
C ASN A 371 26.61 -6.79 11.15
N GLU A 372 27.05 -8.00 10.78
CA GLU A 372 26.20 -9.00 10.11
C GLU A 372 25.01 -9.43 11.01
N LEU A 373 25.24 -9.65 12.30
CA LEU A 373 24.16 -9.97 13.25
C LEU A 373 23.13 -8.84 13.31
N GLU A 374 23.59 -7.59 13.38
CA GLU A 374 22.71 -6.42 13.41
C GLU A 374 21.93 -6.27 12.10
N ALA A 375 22.53 -6.58 10.94
CA ALA A 375 21.86 -6.59 9.65
C ALA A 375 20.79 -7.68 9.52
N VAL A 376 21.07 -8.91 9.98
CA VAL A 376 20.08 -10.00 10.04
C VAL A 376 18.91 -9.62 10.95
N GLN A 377 19.19 -8.99 12.09
CA GLN A 377 18.16 -8.52 13.02
C GLN A 377 17.28 -7.43 12.39
N ILE A 378 17.88 -6.44 11.72
CA ILE A 378 17.14 -5.40 10.99
C ILE A 378 16.25 -6.02 9.91
N SER A 379 16.76 -7.00 9.16
CA SER A 379 16.00 -7.72 8.14
C SER A 379 14.79 -8.44 8.72
N CYS A 380 14.98 -9.15 9.84
CA CYS A 380 13.88 -9.81 10.55
C CYS A 380 12.82 -8.81 11.03
N VAL A 381 13.24 -7.65 11.55
CA VAL A 381 12.33 -6.59 12.02
C VAL A 381 11.50 -6.02 10.87
N ILE A 382 12.13 -5.75 9.71
CA ILE A 382 11.44 -5.24 8.52
C ILE A 382 10.40 -6.25 8.02
N ILE A 383 10.78 -7.52 7.86
CA ILE A 383 9.86 -8.60 7.43
C ILE A 383 8.73 -8.80 8.44
N PHE A 384 9.05 -8.76 9.74
CA PHE A 384 8.06 -8.89 10.81
C PHE A 384 7.01 -7.78 10.74
N PHE A 385 7.40 -6.51 10.67
CA PHE A 385 6.44 -5.41 10.60
C PHE A 385 5.67 -5.39 9.27
N ALA A 386 6.32 -5.71 8.14
CA ALA A 386 5.64 -5.85 6.86
C ALA A 386 4.47 -6.86 6.93
N GLY A 387 4.71 -8.05 7.50
CA GLY A 387 3.68 -9.07 7.68
C GLY A 387 2.69 -8.78 8.82
N LEU A 388 3.15 -8.20 9.93
CA LEU A 388 2.31 -7.89 11.10
C LEU A 388 1.17 -6.95 10.73
N PHE A 389 1.45 -5.93 9.92
CA PHE A 389 0.41 -5.01 9.47
C PHE A 389 -0.60 -5.66 8.51
N GLN A 390 -0.19 -6.66 7.73
CA GLN A 390 -1.15 -7.48 6.96
C GLN A 390 -2.05 -8.31 7.87
N LEU A 391 -1.48 -8.93 8.91
CA LEU A 391 -2.25 -9.62 9.93
C LEU A 391 -3.20 -8.67 10.67
N ALA A 392 -2.75 -7.45 10.97
CA ALA A 392 -3.60 -6.42 11.60
C ALA A 392 -4.77 -5.99 10.70
N MET A 393 -4.56 -5.91 9.37
CA MET A 393 -5.65 -5.69 8.41
C MET A 393 -6.69 -6.80 8.49
N TRP A 394 -6.25 -8.05 8.53
CA TRP A 394 -7.14 -9.21 8.65
C TRP A 394 -7.94 -9.21 9.96
N VAL A 395 -7.28 -8.98 11.10
CA VAL A 395 -7.94 -8.86 12.41
C VAL A 395 -8.95 -7.71 12.40
N THR A 396 -8.61 -6.58 11.78
CA THR A 396 -9.52 -5.45 11.62
C THR A 396 -10.75 -5.81 10.79
N ALA A 397 -10.55 -6.55 9.70
CA ALA A 397 -11.65 -7.01 8.85
C ALA A 397 -12.59 -7.96 9.61
N LEU A 398 -12.05 -8.83 10.48
CA LEU A 398 -12.85 -9.74 11.30
C LEU A 398 -13.74 -9.04 12.33
N PHE A 399 -13.37 -7.87 12.86
CA PHE A 399 -14.25 -7.12 13.76
C PHE A 399 -15.55 -6.66 13.09
N THR A 400 -15.58 -6.51 11.76
CA THR A 400 -16.77 -6.12 10.98
C THR A 400 -17.04 -7.14 9.86
N GLU A 401 -16.89 -8.44 10.17
CA GLU A 401 -16.87 -9.54 9.18
C GLU A 401 -18.07 -9.61 8.23
N ARG A 402 -19.24 -9.06 8.61
CA ARG A 402 -20.44 -9.07 7.78
C ARG A 402 -20.35 -8.11 6.60
N GLU A 403 -19.63 -6.99 6.76
CA GLU A 403 -19.54 -5.94 5.75
C GLU A 403 -18.25 -6.00 4.94
N THR A 404 -17.15 -6.44 5.56
CA THR A 404 -15.79 -6.34 5.02
C THR A 404 -15.26 -7.64 4.42
N LEU A 405 -15.84 -8.79 4.76
CA LEU A 405 -15.32 -10.11 4.40
C LEU A 405 -16.35 -11.01 3.72
N HIS A 406 -15.87 -11.80 2.76
CA HIS A 406 -16.62 -12.87 2.13
C HIS A 406 -16.98 -13.99 3.14
N PRO A 407 -18.18 -14.61 3.06
CA PRO A 407 -18.62 -15.67 3.97
C PRO A 407 -17.62 -16.81 4.25
N TYR A 408 -16.80 -17.20 3.26
CA TYR A 408 -15.84 -18.32 3.38
C TYR A 408 -14.74 -18.12 4.41
N VAL A 409 -14.41 -16.88 4.76
CA VAL A 409 -13.27 -16.54 5.63
C VAL A 409 -13.71 -15.92 6.97
N ARG A 410 -15.01 -15.78 7.20
CA ARG A 410 -15.60 -15.37 8.48
C ARG A 410 -15.28 -16.35 9.61
N TYR A 411 -15.56 -16.00 10.86
CA TYR A 411 -15.38 -16.93 11.97
C TYR A 411 -16.13 -18.24 11.72
N GLY A 412 -15.42 -19.37 11.79
CA GLY A 412 -15.96 -20.71 11.47
C GLY A 412 -16.05 -21.04 9.97
N GLY A 413 -15.63 -20.14 9.09
CA GLY A 413 -15.57 -20.36 7.64
C GLY A 413 -14.51 -21.40 7.24
N ARG A 414 -14.72 -22.05 6.09
CA ARG A 414 -13.84 -23.13 5.57
C ARG A 414 -12.38 -22.68 5.40
N GLU A 415 -12.17 -21.44 4.96
CA GLU A 415 -10.84 -20.91 4.65
C GLU A 415 -10.30 -19.96 5.74
N HIS A 416 -11.04 -19.76 6.85
CA HIS A 416 -10.65 -18.85 7.93
C HIS A 416 -9.30 -19.23 8.56
N ALA A 417 -9.16 -20.49 8.99
CA ALA A 417 -7.94 -20.98 9.62
C ALA A 417 -6.74 -20.99 8.65
N PHE A 418 -7.00 -21.25 7.36
CA PHE A 418 -5.97 -21.21 6.33
C PHE A 418 -5.48 -19.78 6.07
N MET A 419 -6.39 -18.81 5.98
CA MET A 419 -6.03 -17.39 5.84
C MET A 419 -5.25 -16.88 7.05
N LEU A 420 -5.69 -17.21 8.26
CA LEU A 420 -4.97 -16.85 9.48
C LEU A 420 -3.54 -17.42 9.46
N ALA A 421 -3.39 -18.71 9.17
CA ALA A 421 -2.08 -19.36 9.09
C ALA A 421 -1.18 -18.72 8.02
N LYS A 422 -1.75 -18.38 6.86
CA LYS A 422 -1.05 -17.71 5.76
C LYS A 422 -0.50 -16.34 6.18
N LEU A 423 -1.32 -15.54 6.85
CA LEU A 423 -0.96 -14.20 7.32
C LEU A 423 -0.02 -14.21 8.54
N SER A 424 -0.09 -15.24 9.38
CA SER A 424 0.77 -15.36 10.57
C SER A 424 2.14 -15.97 10.29
N LEU A 425 2.32 -16.68 9.17
CA LEU A 425 3.54 -17.44 8.88
C LEU A 425 4.79 -16.56 8.91
N TYR A 426 4.84 -15.49 8.12
CA TYR A 426 5.99 -14.57 8.11
C TYR A 426 6.24 -13.88 9.45
N PRO A 427 5.24 -13.25 10.11
CA PRO A 427 5.45 -12.65 11.43
C PRO A 427 5.99 -13.63 12.46
N CYS A 428 5.45 -14.85 12.54
CA CYS A 428 5.91 -15.85 13.50
C CYS A 428 7.33 -16.33 13.19
N VAL A 429 7.64 -16.58 11.93
CA VAL A 429 8.96 -17.07 11.50
C VAL A 429 10.03 -15.98 11.64
N ALA A 430 9.74 -14.75 11.26
CA ALA A 430 10.66 -13.62 11.42
C ALA A 430 10.92 -13.31 12.91
N LEU A 431 9.88 -13.33 13.76
CA LEU A 431 10.02 -13.18 15.20
C LEU A 431 10.83 -14.33 15.82
N GLY A 432 10.54 -15.57 15.42
CA GLY A 432 11.30 -16.74 15.87
C GLY A 432 12.77 -16.63 15.49
N THR A 433 13.05 -16.29 14.24
CA THR A 433 14.41 -16.07 13.72
C THR A 433 15.14 -14.99 14.52
N PHE A 434 14.48 -13.85 14.76
CA PHE A 434 15.04 -12.77 15.60
C PHE A 434 15.39 -13.27 17.00
N VAL A 435 14.46 -13.94 17.69
CA VAL A 435 14.70 -14.50 19.04
C VAL A 435 15.84 -15.51 19.02
N PHE A 436 15.89 -16.39 18.03
CA PHE A 436 16.99 -17.36 17.89
C PHE A 436 18.32 -16.67 17.61
N THR A 437 18.37 -15.59 16.83
CA THR A 437 19.62 -14.83 16.60
C THR A 437 20.11 -14.15 17.88
N CYS A 438 19.21 -13.72 18.76
CA CYS A 438 19.57 -13.16 20.07
C CYS A 438 20.14 -14.22 21.02
N VAL A 439 19.65 -15.47 20.95
CA VAL A 439 20.08 -16.57 21.82
C VAL A 439 21.33 -17.29 21.26
N LEU A 440 21.35 -17.55 19.96
CA LEU A 440 22.41 -18.26 19.23
C LEU A 440 23.13 -17.31 18.26
N SER A 441 23.78 -16.28 18.79
CA SER A 441 24.48 -15.25 17.99
C SER A 441 25.51 -15.83 17.02
N ARG A 442 26.09 -17.00 17.30
CA ARG A 442 27.06 -17.67 16.42
C ARG A 442 26.44 -18.27 15.15
N PHE A 443 25.15 -18.59 15.15
CA PHE A 443 24.47 -19.27 14.04
C PHE A 443 23.41 -18.39 13.35
N SER A 444 23.41 -17.08 13.62
CA SER A 444 22.39 -16.13 13.11
C SER A 444 22.19 -16.23 11.60
N THR A 445 23.28 -16.21 10.83
CA THR A 445 23.25 -16.23 9.36
C THR A 445 22.68 -17.54 8.82
N SER A 446 23.10 -18.67 9.39
CA SER A 446 22.58 -19.99 9.00
C SER A 446 21.09 -20.12 9.30
N ILE A 447 20.63 -19.59 10.44
CA ILE A 447 19.21 -19.59 10.82
C ILE A 447 18.42 -18.70 9.85
N PHE A 448 18.96 -17.55 9.48
CA PHE A 448 18.34 -16.63 8.53
C PHE A 448 18.23 -17.23 7.12
N HIS A 449 19.28 -17.84 6.57
CA HIS A 449 19.18 -18.52 5.27
C HIS A 449 18.24 -19.73 5.32
N MET A 450 18.20 -20.45 6.44
CA MET A 450 17.25 -21.54 6.62
C MET A 450 15.81 -21.02 6.65
N MET A 451 15.58 -19.82 7.20
CA MET A 451 14.31 -19.11 7.16
C MET A 451 13.91 -18.79 5.71
N GLU A 452 14.78 -18.13 4.95
CA GLU A 452 14.52 -17.71 3.57
C GLU A 452 14.20 -18.89 2.64
N ILE A 453 14.92 -20.01 2.80
CA ILE A 453 14.69 -21.22 2.00
C ILE A 453 13.46 -21.96 2.51
N GLY A 454 13.28 -22.08 3.84
CA GLY A 454 12.24 -22.90 4.45
C GLY A 454 10.83 -22.35 4.31
N VAL A 455 10.66 -21.02 4.34
CA VAL A 455 9.34 -20.37 4.27
C VAL A 455 8.61 -20.64 2.95
N PRO A 456 9.22 -20.51 1.76
CA PRO A 456 8.59 -20.89 0.50
C PRO A 456 8.04 -22.31 0.49
N PHE A 457 8.81 -23.29 0.99
CA PHE A 457 8.33 -24.66 1.11
C PHE A 457 7.16 -24.77 2.09
N ALA A 458 7.23 -24.08 3.23
CA ALA A 458 6.14 -24.04 4.20
C ALA A 458 4.84 -23.47 3.59
N PHE A 459 4.93 -22.46 2.72
CA PHE A 459 3.77 -21.93 1.98
C PHE A 459 3.15 -22.95 1.02
N LEU A 460 3.97 -23.73 0.30
CA LEU A 460 3.49 -24.76 -0.63
C LEU A 460 2.71 -25.86 0.10
N VAL A 461 3.19 -26.30 1.26
CA VAL A 461 2.53 -27.35 2.06
C VAL A 461 1.55 -26.81 3.10
N LEU A 462 1.37 -25.48 3.18
CA LEU A 462 0.62 -24.82 4.25
C LEU A 462 -0.80 -25.38 4.40
N ARG A 463 -1.48 -25.65 3.28
CA ARG A 463 -2.86 -26.17 3.30
C ARG A 463 -2.94 -27.56 3.93
N LEU A 464 -1.94 -28.42 3.66
CA LEU A 464 -1.85 -29.75 4.24
C LEU A 464 -1.51 -29.65 5.74
N LEU A 465 -0.53 -28.82 6.09
CA LEU A 465 -0.14 -28.60 7.49
C LEU A 465 -1.30 -28.09 8.35
N VAL A 466 -2.06 -27.10 7.87
CA VAL A 466 -3.22 -26.55 8.60
C VAL A 466 -4.29 -27.62 8.81
N ARG A 467 -4.59 -28.45 7.79
CA ARG A 467 -5.55 -29.55 7.94
C ARG A 467 -5.10 -30.59 8.98
N VAL A 468 -3.85 -31.02 8.91
CA VAL A 468 -3.28 -31.99 9.85
C VAL A 468 -3.32 -31.44 11.29
N VAL A 469 -2.90 -30.19 11.49
CA VAL A 469 -2.91 -29.53 12.80
C VAL A 469 -4.34 -29.39 13.34
N LEU A 470 -5.30 -29.00 12.51
CA LEU A 470 -6.71 -28.89 12.94
C LEU A 470 -7.30 -30.26 13.32
N VAL A 471 -6.96 -31.33 12.61
CA VAL A 471 -7.38 -32.70 12.96
C VAL A 471 -6.73 -33.13 14.29
N LEU A 472 -5.43 -32.90 14.46
CA LEU A 472 -4.72 -33.20 15.70
C LEU A 472 -5.27 -32.42 16.90
N LEU A 473 -5.57 -31.14 16.73
CA LEU A 473 -6.18 -30.31 17.77
C LEU A 473 -7.59 -30.78 18.11
N ARG A 474 -8.42 -31.15 17.13
CA ARG A 474 -9.74 -31.75 17.38
C ARG A 474 -9.62 -33.08 18.13
N TRP A 475 -8.66 -33.91 17.75
CA TRP A 475 -8.40 -35.18 18.41
C TRP A 475 -7.93 -35.00 19.86
N LEU A 476 -7.07 -34.00 20.14
CA LEU A 476 -6.56 -33.71 21.48
C LEU A 476 -7.59 -33.04 22.41
N PHE A 477 -8.37 -32.07 21.90
CA PHE A 477 -9.26 -31.23 22.70
C PHE A 477 -10.73 -31.67 22.69
N CYS A 478 -11.13 -32.58 21.79
CA CYS A 478 -12.47 -33.18 21.75
C CYS A 478 -12.35 -34.71 21.62
N PRO A 479 -12.07 -35.44 22.72
CA PRO A 479 -11.88 -36.89 22.67
C PRO A 479 -13.17 -37.70 22.41
N ALA A 480 -14.34 -37.05 22.30
CA ALA A 480 -15.62 -37.72 22.18
C ALA A 480 -16.56 -37.04 21.18
N ARG A 481 -16.45 -37.44 19.90
CA ARG A 481 -17.61 -37.80 19.08
C ARG A 481 -17.14 -38.69 17.92
N ASN A 482 -16.99 -39.98 18.20
CA ASN A 482 -17.16 -41.00 17.17
C ASN A 482 -18.65 -41.06 16.85
N ASP A 483 -19.16 -40.10 16.05
CA ASP A 483 -20.30 -40.39 15.20
C ASP A 483 -19.71 -40.64 13.81
N LEU A 484 -19.51 -41.93 13.52
CA LEU A 484 -19.80 -42.40 12.18
C LEU A 484 -21.26 -42.00 11.89
N ASP A 485 -21.51 -41.42 10.73
CA ASP A 485 -22.81 -40.91 10.22
C ASP A 485 -23.13 -39.42 10.48
N SER A 486 -22.34 -38.52 9.90
CA SER A 486 -22.88 -37.38 9.14
C SER A 486 -21.77 -36.72 8.32
N VAL A 487 -21.39 -37.35 7.22
CA VAL A 487 -20.85 -36.62 6.07
C VAL A 487 -22.09 -36.20 5.28
N PRO A 488 -22.48 -34.91 5.22
CA PRO A 488 -23.16 -34.46 4.02
C PRO A 488 -22.09 -34.48 2.94
N VAL A 489 -22.10 -35.56 2.15
CA VAL A 489 -21.60 -35.51 0.79
C VAL A 489 -22.57 -34.56 0.09
N GLU A 490 -22.28 -33.25 0.16
CA GLU A 490 -22.68 -32.33 -0.89
C GLU A 490 -21.57 -32.38 -1.95
N GLU A 491 -21.49 -33.53 -2.62
CA GLU A 491 -21.23 -33.52 -4.06
C GLU A 491 -22.59 -33.24 -4.71
N GLU A 492 -22.87 -31.97 -4.98
CA GLU A 492 -23.74 -31.64 -6.11
C GLU A 492 -23.28 -30.30 -6.71
N ASP A 493 -22.93 -30.42 -7.98
CA ASP A 493 -22.67 -29.39 -8.97
C ASP A 493 -23.10 -27.95 -8.63
N SER A 494 -22.11 -27.09 -8.48
CA SER A 494 -22.14 -25.80 -9.19
C SER A 494 -20.80 -25.63 -9.88
N GLN A 495 -20.73 -26.23 -11.07
CA GLN A 495 -19.92 -25.69 -12.15
C GLN A 495 -20.12 -24.16 -12.13
N LEU A 496 -19.05 -23.43 -11.82
CA LEU A 496 -18.92 -22.07 -12.31
C LEU A 496 -19.24 -22.14 -13.82
N PRO A 497 -20.19 -21.36 -14.36
CA PRO A 497 -20.21 -21.17 -15.79
C PRO A 497 -18.93 -20.39 -16.13
N ILE A 498 -17.89 -21.15 -16.45
CA ILE A 498 -16.73 -20.70 -17.23
C ILE A 498 -17.30 -20.40 -18.62
N ASN A 499 -17.97 -19.26 -18.79
CA ASN A 499 -18.20 -18.66 -20.11
C ASN A 499 -18.67 -17.20 -20.13
N ASP A 500 -18.84 -16.48 -19.02
CA ASP A 500 -19.17 -15.04 -19.06
C ASP A 500 -18.02 -14.11 -18.58
N ILE A 501 -16.76 -14.52 -18.78
CA ILE A 501 -15.57 -13.67 -18.53
C ILE A 501 -14.87 -13.27 -19.84
N VAL A 502 -15.53 -13.44 -20.99
CA VAL A 502 -15.07 -12.82 -22.25
C VAL A 502 -16.25 -12.20 -23.00
N THR A 503 -16.60 -10.98 -22.61
CA THR A 503 -16.92 -9.86 -23.51
C THR A 503 -16.69 -8.55 -22.79
#